data_AF-A0A1F8UJ80-F1
#
_entry.id   AF-A0A1F8UJ80-F1
#
_cell.length_a   1.000
_cell.length_b   1.000
_cell.length_c   1.000
_cell.angle_alpha   90.00
_cell.angle_beta   90.00
_cell.angle_gamma   90.00
#
_symmetry.space_group_name_H-M   'P 1'
#
loop_
_entity.id
_entity.type
_entity.pdbx_description
1 polymer ?
#
loop_
_entity_poly.entity_id
_entity_poly.type
_entity_poly.pdbx_seq_one_letter_code
_entity_poly.pdbx_strand_id
1 'polypeptide(L)'
;MKLEGKILKIEGMTCVSCERKIEKELQKLDGIIEVKASYENSSVITKFDSNVINLHKITDTIEKAGYKLKAGEQKMSMEQLLGIGIIIFAIYMIINSTIGFNFIPEVSQNMSYGILFVVGLLTSLHCIAMCGGINLSQCVSYKVTEEKSKFSKLKPSFLYNVGRVMSYTIIGGIVGMLGGIISFSGSAKGLVAIMAGVFMVVMGLNMLNIFPWFRKINIRMPKIFANKIHSSKGHGPFYVGLLNGLMPCGPLQTMQLYALGTGSFIAGATSMFVFSLGTVPLMFGFGAISSILSKRFTQNMLKVSAVLVMILGIIMVDRGLNLSGLDLAIAAPQEVSSRSDNIAKVEENVQYVSTTMDGGDYTHIVVQKGIPVKWTITATSDDLNGCNNPMTIPKYNIVKKLVPGENIIEFTPEEEGNIVYTCWMGMVRSTIKVVGDVNKVDIWETEQEVDEYGTGAGLGGCCGG
;
A
#
# COMPACT_ATOMS: atom_id res chain seq x y z
N MET A 1 -27.15 -36.41 30.48
CA MET A 1 -26.45 -35.43 29.65
C MET A 1 -26.67 -34.07 30.30
N LYS A 2 -25.62 -33.39 30.79
CA LYS A 2 -25.77 -32.06 31.42
C LYS A 2 -25.17 -31.02 30.49
N LEU A 3 -26.04 -30.43 29.68
CA LEU A 3 -25.67 -29.48 28.64
C LEU A 3 -25.38 -28.10 29.22
N GLU A 4 -24.16 -27.62 28.99
CA GLU A 4 -23.73 -26.29 29.40
C GLU A 4 -23.29 -25.47 28.17
N GLY A 5 -23.67 -24.19 28.17
CA GLY A 5 -23.29 -23.22 27.14
C GLY A 5 -22.36 -22.17 27.73
N LYS A 6 -21.18 -21.96 27.13
CA LYS A 6 -20.24 -20.92 27.54
C LYS A 6 -19.84 -20.03 26.37
N ILE A 7 -19.68 -18.75 26.68
CA ILE A 7 -19.05 -17.77 25.78
C ILE A 7 -17.65 -17.50 26.32
N LEU A 8 -16.65 -17.81 25.51
CA LEU A 8 -15.23 -17.62 25.83
C LEU A 8 -14.67 -16.49 24.99
N LYS A 9 -14.12 -15.45 25.61
CA LYS A 9 -13.45 -14.35 24.90
C LYS A 9 -12.02 -14.76 24.56
N ILE A 10 -11.63 -14.62 23.30
CA ILE A 10 -10.35 -15.09 22.76
C ILE A 10 -9.50 -13.92 22.26
N GLU A 11 -8.24 -13.88 22.69
CA GLU A 11 -7.19 -13.00 22.22
C GLU A 11 -6.34 -13.70 21.14
N GLY A 12 -5.95 -12.94 20.11
CA GLY A 12 -5.15 -13.43 18.98
C GLY A 12 -5.96 -14.00 17.81
N MET A 13 -7.30 -13.94 17.85
CA MET A 13 -8.17 -14.29 16.73
C MET A 13 -8.27 -13.10 15.76
N THR A 14 -7.60 -13.17 14.61
CA THR A 14 -7.45 -12.04 13.68
C THR A 14 -8.13 -12.23 12.32
N CYS A 15 -8.63 -13.43 12.01
CA CYS A 15 -9.26 -13.72 10.73
C CYS A 15 -10.21 -14.92 10.78
N VAL A 16 -10.99 -15.12 9.70
CA VAL A 16 -11.89 -16.27 9.51
C VAL A 16 -11.15 -17.61 9.58
N SER A 17 -9.89 -17.65 9.15
CA SER A 17 -9.06 -18.86 9.30
C SER A 17 -8.78 -19.19 10.76
N CYS A 18 -8.68 -18.18 11.64
CA CYS A 18 -8.56 -18.39 13.08
C CYS A 18 -9.85 -18.95 13.69
N GLU A 19 -11.02 -18.43 13.28
CA GLU A 19 -12.33 -18.97 13.69
C GLU A 19 -12.41 -20.47 13.38
N ARG A 20 -12.20 -20.81 12.10
CA ARG A 20 -12.29 -22.19 11.60
C ARG A 20 -11.27 -23.12 12.24
N LYS A 21 -10.07 -22.63 12.54
CA LYS A 21 -9.04 -23.42 13.24
C LYS A 21 -9.53 -23.78 14.64
N ILE A 22 -10.06 -22.83 15.39
CA ILE A 22 -10.57 -23.07 16.74
C ILE A 22 -11.78 -23.99 16.71
N GLU A 23 -12.74 -23.77 15.80
CA GLU A 23 -13.90 -24.64 15.61
C GLU A 23 -13.48 -26.09 15.34
N LYS A 24 -12.53 -26.29 14.41
CA LYS A 24 -12.06 -27.61 14.03
C LYS A 24 -11.29 -28.32 15.14
N GLU A 25 -10.52 -27.61 15.96
CA GLU A 25 -9.82 -28.22 17.10
C GLU A 25 -10.80 -28.60 18.22
N LEU A 26 -11.81 -27.76 18.49
CA LEU A 26 -12.81 -28.03 19.51
C LEU A 26 -13.80 -29.14 19.10
N GLN A 27 -14.17 -29.22 17.81
CA GLN A 27 -15.04 -30.28 17.29
C GLN A 27 -14.44 -31.69 17.39
N LYS A 28 -13.12 -31.84 17.60
CA LYS A 28 -12.48 -33.14 17.81
C LYS A 28 -12.62 -33.66 19.24
N LEU A 29 -13.08 -32.82 20.17
CA LEU A 29 -13.19 -33.20 21.57
C LEU A 29 -14.53 -33.91 21.79
N ASP A 30 -14.46 -35.12 22.35
CA ASP A 30 -15.65 -35.84 22.79
C ASP A 30 -16.38 -35.04 23.86
N GLY A 31 -17.70 -34.88 23.70
CA GLY A 31 -18.55 -34.09 24.59
C GLY A 31 -18.86 -32.66 24.09
N ILE A 32 -18.25 -32.20 23.00
CA ILE A 32 -18.65 -30.95 22.32
C ILE A 32 -19.82 -31.22 21.38
N ILE A 33 -20.88 -30.40 21.47
CA ILE A 33 -22.12 -30.57 20.69
C ILE A 33 -22.24 -29.49 19.62
N GLU A 34 -21.94 -28.24 19.97
CA GLU A 34 -21.96 -27.11 19.05
C GLU A 34 -20.82 -26.15 19.37
N VAL A 35 -20.11 -25.69 18.34
CA VAL A 35 -19.07 -24.65 18.46
C VAL A 35 -19.28 -23.64 17.36
N LYS A 36 -19.30 -22.36 17.72
CA LYS A 36 -19.26 -21.23 16.81
C LYS A 36 -18.23 -20.22 17.27
N ALA A 37 -17.18 -20.04 16.48
CA ALA A 37 -16.18 -19.00 16.72
C ALA A 37 -16.53 -17.74 15.93
N SER A 38 -16.21 -16.58 16.51
CA SER A 38 -16.40 -15.27 15.89
C SER A 38 -15.19 -14.37 16.15
N TYR A 39 -14.43 -14.06 15.09
CA TYR A 39 -13.32 -13.11 15.09
C TYR A 39 -13.86 -11.70 15.28
N GLU A 40 -15.01 -11.40 14.67
CA GLU A 40 -15.71 -10.12 14.81
C GLU A 40 -15.94 -9.83 16.31
N ASN A 41 -16.45 -10.80 17.05
CA ASN A 41 -16.77 -10.66 18.48
C ASN A 41 -15.63 -11.07 19.42
N SER A 42 -14.48 -11.51 18.90
CA SER A 42 -13.39 -12.16 19.65
C SER A 42 -13.93 -13.20 20.63
N SER A 43 -14.88 -14.03 20.22
CA SER A 43 -15.54 -14.98 21.12
C SER A 43 -15.80 -16.32 20.47
N VAL A 44 -15.76 -17.37 21.28
CA VAL A 44 -16.19 -18.71 20.92
C VAL A 44 -17.37 -19.07 21.79
N ILE A 45 -18.47 -19.46 21.16
CA ILE A 45 -19.66 -19.99 21.81
C ILE A 45 -19.56 -21.50 21.71
N THR A 46 -19.49 -22.18 22.86
CA THR A 46 -19.44 -23.65 22.94
C THR A 46 -20.64 -24.18 23.72
N LYS A 47 -21.28 -25.22 23.19
CA LYS A 47 -22.22 -26.08 23.92
C LYS A 47 -21.58 -27.45 24.11
N PHE A 48 -21.51 -27.93 25.34
CA PHE A 48 -20.83 -29.18 25.67
C PHE A 48 -21.56 -29.92 26.80
N ASP A 49 -21.34 -31.24 26.88
CA ASP A 49 -21.79 -32.05 28.01
C ASP A 49 -20.74 -31.99 29.14
N SER A 50 -21.11 -31.32 30.23
CA SER A 50 -20.27 -31.14 31.42
C SER A 50 -19.93 -32.45 32.15
N ASN A 51 -20.65 -33.54 31.86
CA ASN A 51 -20.33 -34.87 32.38
C ASN A 51 -19.18 -35.56 31.60
N VAL A 52 -18.93 -35.13 30.36
CA VAL A 52 -17.94 -35.75 29.45
C VAL A 52 -16.68 -34.89 29.35
N ILE A 53 -16.84 -33.56 29.33
CA ILE A 53 -15.73 -32.62 29.19
C ILE A 53 -15.88 -31.42 30.12
N ASN A 54 -14.77 -31.02 30.74
CA ASN A 54 -14.73 -29.85 31.60
C ASN A 54 -14.26 -28.60 30.84
N LEU A 55 -14.58 -27.43 31.41
CA LEU A 55 -14.19 -26.15 30.82
C LEU A 55 -12.66 -26.02 30.69
N HIS A 56 -11.90 -26.57 31.63
CA HIS A 56 -10.43 -26.55 31.62
C HIS A 56 -9.83 -27.22 30.37
N LYS A 57 -10.38 -28.36 29.94
CA LYS A 57 -9.90 -29.07 28.75
C LYS A 57 -10.25 -28.32 27.46
N ILE A 58 -11.38 -27.60 27.44
CA ILE A 58 -11.75 -26.70 26.35
C ILE A 58 -10.76 -25.53 26.29
N THR A 59 -10.46 -24.89 27.42
CA THR A 59 -9.51 -23.78 27.48
C THR A 59 -8.10 -24.22 27.10
N ASP A 60 -7.63 -25.37 27.60
CA ASP A 60 -6.33 -25.93 27.25
C ASP A 60 -6.20 -26.21 25.76
N THR A 61 -7.26 -26.74 25.11
CA THR A 61 -7.23 -26.99 23.67
C THR A 61 -7.15 -25.68 22.88
N ILE A 62 -7.81 -24.62 23.32
CA ILE A 62 -7.71 -23.28 22.70
C ILE A 62 -6.29 -22.72 22.86
N GLU A 63 -5.68 -22.89 24.04
CA GLU A 63 -4.30 -22.47 24.31
C GLU A 63 -3.27 -23.27 23.49
N LYS A 64 -3.45 -24.59 23.39
CA LYS A 64 -2.65 -25.47 22.53
C LYS A 64 -2.82 -25.14 21.05
N ALA A 65 -4.03 -24.75 20.62
CA ALA A 65 -4.28 -24.25 19.27
C ALA A 65 -3.60 -22.89 18.99
N GLY A 66 -3.18 -22.21 20.05
CA GLY A 66 -2.29 -21.07 20.02
C GLY A 66 -2.95 -19.73 20.36
N TYR A 67 -4.14 -19.74 20.96
CA TYR A 67 -4.90 -18.55 21.31
C TYR A 67 -4.96 -18.35 22.82
N LYS A 68 -5.16 -17.13 23.31
CA LYS A 68 -5.28 -16.85 24.74
C LYS A 68 -6.71 -16.52 25.10
N LEU A 69 -7.13 -16.81 26.33
CA LEU A 69 -8.43 -16.36 26.85
C LEU A 69 -8.29 -14.95 27.40
N LYS A 70 -9.27 -14.09 27.10
CA LYS A 70 -9.26 -12.68 27.46
C LYS A 70 -10.14 -12.43 28.68
N ALA A 71 -9.57 -11.85 29.73
CA ALA A 71 -10.31 -11.27 30.85
C ALA A 71 -10.43 -9.75 30.62
N GLY A 72 -11.56 -9.27 30.08
CA GLY A 72 -11.88 -7.84 29.97
C GLY A 72 -11.60 -7.16 28.61
N GLU A 73 -12.18 -5.97 28.41
CA GLU A 73 -12.06 -5.13 27.21
C GLU A 73 -10.68 -4.46 27.15
N GLN A 74 -10.03 -4.45 25.97
CA GLN A 74 -8.74 -3.78 25.79
C GLN A 74 -8.98 -2.30 25.49
N LYS A 75 -8.58 -1.43 26.43
CA LYS A 75 -8.03 -0.11 26.10
C LYS A 75 -6.53 -0.27 25.91
N MET A 76 -5.94 0.51 25.00
CA MET A 76 -4.51 0.46 24.70
C MET A 76 -3.70 0.79 25.97
N SER A 77 -2.75 -0.07 26.35
CA SER A 77 -1.77 0.29 27.37
C SER A 77 -0.85 1.37 26.80
N MET A 78 -0.49 2.38 27.60
CA MET A 78 0.45 3.43 27.19
C MET A 78 1.79 2.87 26.70
N GLU A 79 2.19 1.69 27.18
CA GLU A 79 3.39 0.98 26.74
C GLU A 79 3.30 0.52 25.27
N GLN A 80 2.10 0.15 24.79
CA GLN A 80 1.88 -0.26 23.41
C GLN A 80 1.90 0.95 22.46
N LEU A 81 1.38 2.09 22.90
CA LEU A 81 1.46 3.37 22.19
C LEU A 81 2.92 3.82 22.04
N LEU A 82 3.66 3.82 23.14
CA LEU A 82 5.09 4.12 23.16
C LEU A 82 5.87 3.16 22.28
N GLY A 83 5.56 1.86 22.32
CA GLY A 83 6.19 0.87 21.46
C GLY A 83 5.97 1.11 19.96
N ILE A 84 4.75 1.50 19.56
CA ILE A 84 4.45 1.89 18.17
C ILE A 84 5.22 3.17 17.80
N GLY A 85 5.24 4.17 18.69
CA GLY A 85 5.98 5.42 18.49
C GLY A 85 7.49 5.19 18.30
N ILE A 86 8.10 4.32 19.12
CA ILE A 86 9.51 3.95 18.99
C ILE A 86 9.79 3.24 17.66
N ILE A 87 8.90 2.34 17.21
CA ILE A 87 9.05 1.67 15.92
C ILE A 87 8.97 2.68 14.77
N ILE A 88 8.02 3.60 14.82
CA ILE A 88 7.88 4.66 13.80
C ILE A 88 9.14 5.54 13.79
N PHE A 89 9.62 5.95 14.97
CA PHE A 89 10.84 6.75 15.10
C PHE A 89 12.08 6.00 14.60
N ALA A 90 12.23 4.72 14.91
CA ALA A 90 13.33 3.90 14.43
C ALA A 90 13.29 3.71 12.91
N ILE A 91 12.10 3.48 12.33
CA ILE A 91 11.92 3.40 10.87
C ILE A 91 12.26 4.75 10.22
N TYR A 92 11.78 5.86 10.78
CA TYR A 92 12.10 7.21 10.33
C TYR A 92 13.62 7.47 10.35
N MET A 93 14.28 7.14 11.45
CA MET A 93 15.72 7.33 11.59
C MET A 93 16.51 6.44 10.62
N ILE A 94 16.09 5.19 10.39
CA ILE A 94 16.71 4.30 9.39
C ILE A 94 16.53 4.86 7.98
N ILE A 95 15.35 5.35 7.62
CA ILE A 95 15.09 5.96 6.31
C ILE A 95 15.96 7.22 6.12
N ASN A 96 16.17 8.00 7.18
CA ASN A 96 16.96 9.23 7.13
C ASN A 96 18.49 8.99 7.19
N SER A 97 18.95 7.92 7.86
CA SER A 97 20.39 7.59 8.01
C SER A 97 20.92 6.58 6.99
N THR A 98 20.05 5.83 6.32
CA THR A 98 20.44 5.04 5.14
C THR A 98 20.38 5.98 3.95
N ILE A 99 21.38 5.95 3.06
CA ILE A 99 21.28 6.52 1.70
C ILE A 99 19.89 6.10 1.21
N GLY A 100 19.01 7.07 0.90
CA GLY A 100 17.57 6.84 0.79
C GLY A 100 17.17 5.72 -0.19
N PHE A 101 15.90 5.58 -0.51
CA PHE A 101 15.41 4.57 -1.46
C PHE A 101 15.97 4.70 -2.91
N ASN A 102 17.09 5.41 -3.13
CA ASN A 102 17.89 5.52 -4.34
C ASN A 102 18.40 4.18 -4.92
N PHE A 103 18.18 3.04 -4.25
CA PHE A 103 18.41 1.71 -4.82
C PHE A 103 17.20 1.17 -5.61
N ILE A 104 16.02 1.79 -5.52
CA ILE A 104 14.84 1.36 -6.28
C ILE A 104 15.05 1.76 -7.74
N PRO A 105 15.17 0.79 -8.67
CA PRO A 105 15.29 1.10 -10.09
C PRO A 105 14.06 1.88 -10.55
N GLU A 106 14.32 2.97 -11.25
CA GLU A 106 13.29 3.89 -11.72
C GLU A 106 12.32 3.18 -12.67
N VAL A 107 11.02 3.38 -12.45
CA VAL A 107 9.99 2.75 -13.27
C VAL A 107 9.65 3.66 -14.44
N SER A 108 10.21 3.39 -15.63
CA SER A 108 9.91 4.13 -16.87
C SER A 108 9.26 3.22 -17.90
N GLN A 109 8.42 3.75 -18.79
CA GLN A 109 7.69 3.01 -19.84
C GLN A 109 8.59 2.21 -20.80
N ASN A 110 9.91 2.45 -20.79
CA ASN A 110 10.91 1.79 -21.64
C ASN A 110 11.83 0.83 -20.86
N MET A 111 11.45 0.41 -19.66
CA MET A 111 12.26 -0.52 -18.87
C MET A 111 12.45 -1.85 -19.58
N SER A 112 13.68 -2.34 -19.56
CA SER A 112 13.94 -3.73 -19.92
C SER A 112 13.29 -4.67 -18.91
N TYR A 113 12.91 -5.86 -19.37
CA TYR A 113 12.38 -6.91 -18.49
C TYR A 113 13.35 -7.28 -17.36
N GLY A 114 14.67 -7.13 -17.57
CA GLY A 114 15.67 -7.33 -16.52
C GLY A 114 15.50 -6.37 -15.35
N ILE A 115 15.22 -5.09 -15.61
CA ILE A 115 14.98 -4.10 -14.54
C ILE A 115 13.66 -4.42 -13.84
N LEU A 116 12.61 -4.83 -14.56
CA LEU A 116 11.35 -5.26 -13.94
C LEU A 116 11.54 -6.44 -12.99
N PHE A 117 12.42 -7.40 -13.33
CA PHE A 117 12.78 -8.49 -12.44
C PHE A 117 13.49 -7.99 -11.17
N VAL A 118 14.46 -7.08 -11.30
CA VAL A 118 15.18 -6.48 -10.16
C VAL A 118 14.24 -5.68 -9.27
N VAL A 119 13.34 -4.89 -9.84
CA VAL A 119 12.28 -4.20 -9.08
C VAL A 119 11.40 -5.22 -8.36
N GLY A 120 11.03 -6.33 -9.01
CA GLY A 120 10.34 -7.44 -8.37
C GLY A 120 11.11 -8.03 -7.18
N LEU A 121 12.42 -8.24 -7.33
CA LEU A 121 13.29 -8.74 -6.28
C LEU A 121 13.35 -7.77 -5.09
N LEU A 122 13.51 -6.48 -5.33
CA LEU A 122 13.59 -5.47 -4.28
C LEU A 122 12.26 -5.25 -3.57
N THR A 123 11.17 -5.15 -4.33
CA THR A 123 9.81 -5.02 -3.78
C THR A 123 9.37 -6.25 -2.98
N SER A 124 10.05 -7.39 -3.14
CA SER A 124 9.77 -8.57 -2.35
C SER A 124 10.09 -8.40 -0.86
N LEU A 125 10.98 -7.47 -0.47
CA LEU A 125 11.20 -7.10 0.94
C LEU A 125 9.91 -6.54 1.56
N HIS A 126 9.23 -5.66 0.81
CA HIS A 126 7.90 -5.18 1.17
C HIS A 126 6.87 -6.32 1.19
N CYS A 127 6.94 -7.25 0.23
CA CYS A 127 6.05 -8.42 0.22
C CYS A 127 6.27 -9.34 1.43
N ILE A 128 7.51 -9.52 1.90
CA ILE A 128 7.82 -10.25 3.14
C ILE A 128 7.19 -9.53 4.32
N ALA A 129 7.35 -8.21 4.39
CA ALA A 129 6.75 -7.42 5.46
C ALA A 129 5.22 -7.54 5.48
N MET A 130 4.52 -7.37 4.35
CA MET A 130 3.05 -7.34 4.30
C MET A 130 2.43 -8.73 4.08
N CYS A 131 2.72 -9.37 2.95
CA CYS A 131 2.14 -10.65 2.55
C CYS A 131 2.83 -11.85 3.22
N GLY A 132 3.98 -11.66 3.87
CA GLY A 132 4.71 -12.73 4.55
C GLY A 132 3.87 -13.41 5.62
N GLY A 133 3.12 -12.66 6.42
CA GLY A 133 2.18 -13.22 7.40
C GLY A 133 1.12 -14.14 6.79
N ILE A 134 0.63 -13.81 5.59
CA ILE A 134 -0.33 -14.63 4.85
C ILE A 134 0.35 -15.92 4.36
N ASN A 135 1.52 -15.81 3.71
CA ASN A 135 2.28 -16.98 3.25
C ASN A 135 2.62 -17.92 4.43
N LEU A 136 3.04 -17.37 5.58
CA LEU A 136 3.29 -18.12 6.81
C LEU A 136 2.03 -18.84 7.32
N SER A 137 0.89 -18.16 7.35
CA SER A 137 -0.37 -18.76 7.80
C SER A 137 -0.77 -19.98 6.97
N GLN A 138 -0.47 -19.96 5.65
CA GLN A 138 -0.74 -21.07 4.76
C GLN A 138 0.22 -22.24 5.02
N CYS A 139 1.50 -21.98 5.33
CA CYS A 139 2.46 -23.02 5.69
C CYS A 139 2.14 -23.70 7.03
N VAL A 140 1.71 -22.92 8.04
CA VAL A 140 1.40 -23.44 9.38
C VAL A 140 0.03 -24.12 9.45
N SER A 141 -0.95 -23.64 8.67
CA SER A 141 -2.32 -24.18 8.70
C SER A 141 -2.51 -25.41 7.79
N TYR A 142 -1.53 -25.73 6.94
CA TYR A 142 -1.55 -26.92 6.09
C TYR A 142 -1.20 -28.15 6.94
N LYS A 143 -2.17 -29.05 7.12
CA LYS A 143 -1.92 -30.36 7.73
C LYS A 143 -0.94 -31.13 6.84
N VAL A 144 0.31 -31.21 7.27
CA VAL A 144 1.24 -32.22 6.76
C VAL A 144 0.74 -33.55 7.30
N THR A 145 -0.02 -34.28 6.48
CA THR A 145 -0.22 -35.73 6.67
C THR A 145 1.17 -36.35 6.77
N GLU A 146 1.36 -37.20 7.78
CA GLU A 146 2.64 -37.77 8.25
C GLU A 146 3.53 -38.40 7.16
N GLU A 147 4.23 -37.59 6.35
CA GLU A 147 5.35 -38.07 5.55
C GLU A 147 6.57 -37.13 5.61
N LYS A 148 7.69 -37.75 5.99
CA LYS A 148 8.98 -37.22 6.46
C LYS A 148 9.83 -36.44 5.43
N SER A 149 9.27 -35.83 4.39
CA SER A 149 10.09 -35.10 3.40
C SER A 149 10.17 -33.60 3.69
N LYS A 150 11.38 -33.02 3.72
CA LYS A 150 11.59 -31.56 3.82
C LYS A 150 10.84 -30.78 2.71
N PHE A 151 10.60 -31.43 1.56
CA PHE A 151 9.84 -30.86 0.43
C PHE A 151 8.34 -30.73 0.68
N SER A 152 7.74 -31.58 1.53
CA SER A 152 6.30 -31.49 1.83
C SER A 152 5.96 -30.22 2.62
N LYS A 153 6.92 -29.68 3.38
CA LYS A 153 6.82 -28.41 4.11
C LYS A 153 6.91 -27.18 3.21
N LEU A 154 7.55 -27.29 2.05
CA LEU A 154 7.73 -26.19 1.08
C LEU A 154 6.58 -26.09 0.06
N LYS A 155 5.83 -27.19 -0.12
CA LYS A 155 4.70 -27.26 -1.05
C LYS A 155 3.67 -26.12 -0.88
N PRO A 156 3.26 -25.71 0.34
CA PRO A 156 2.32 -24.59 0.51
C PRO A 156 2.89 -23.26 0.00
N SER A 157 4.15 -22.96 0.31
CA SER A 157 4.83 -21.73 -0.16
C SER A 157 4.98 -21.73 -1.68
N PHE A 158 5.31 -22.88 -2.28
CA PHE A 158 5.38 -23.03 -3.73
C PHE A 158 4.01 -22.77 -4.39
N LEU A 159 2.96 -23.47 -3.92
CA LEU A 159 1.59 -23.31 -4.43
C LEU A 159 1.09 -21.87 -4.32
N TYR A 160 1.39 -21.19 -3.20
CA TYR A 160 1.06 -19.79 -3.00
C TYR A 160 1.74 -18.88 -4.02
N ASN A 161 3.06 -19.02 -4.23
CA ASN A 161 3.79 -18.19 -5.18
C ASN A 161 3.38 -18.47 -6.64
N VAL A 162 3.09 -19.72 -7.00
CA VAL A 162 2.55 -20.05 -8.33
C VAL A 162 1.20 -19.37 -8.55
N GLY A 163 0.28 -19.46 -7.58
CA GLY A 163 -1.00 -18.76 -7.65
C GLY A 163 -0.84 -17.25 -7.81
N ARG A 164 0.11 -16.66 -7.08
CA ARG A 164 0.43 -15.23 -7.13
C ARG A 164 0.98 -14.80 -8.49
N VAL A 165 1.96 -15.52 -9.03
CA VAL A 165 2.54 -15.24 -10.35
C VAL A 165 1.46 -15.30 -11.43
N MET A 166 0.62 -16.34 -11.41
CA MET A 166 -0.48 -16.46 -12.36
C MET A 166 -1.46 -15.30 -12.23
N SER A 167 -1.85 -14.93 -11.00
CA SER A 167 -2.77 -13.81 -10.76
C SER A 167 -2.23 -12.49 -11.28
N TYR A 168 -0.98 -12.16 -10.94
CA TYR A 168 -0.34 -10.90 -11.35
C TYR A 168 -0.23 -10.81 -12.87
N THR A 169 0.12 -11.93 -13.52
CA THR A 169 0.23 -12.03 -14.98
C THR A 169 -1.11 -11.79 -15.67
N ILE A 170 -2.18 -12.45 -15.19
CA ILE A 170 -3.53 -12.33 -15.78
C ILE A 170 -4.07 -10.91 -15.58
N ILE A 171 -3.98 -10.38 -14.37
CA ILE A 171 -4.45 -9.01 -14.06
C ILE A 171 -3.62 -7.99 -14.83
N GLY A 172 -2.31 -8.18 -14.93
CA GLY A 172 -1.42 -7.36 -15.75
C GLY A 172 -1.82 -7.31 -17.22
N GLY A 173 -2.15 -8.46 -17.80
CA GLY A 173 -2.62 -8.53 -19.18
C GLY A 173 -3.97 -7.81 -19.36
N ILE A 174 -4.93 -8.03 -18.46
CA ILE A 174 -6.23 -7.35 -18.50
C ILE A 174 -6.05 -5.83 -18.41
N VAL A 175 -5.26 -5.36 -17.44
CA VAL A 175 -4.99 -3.93 -17.26
C VAL A 175 -4.24 -3.36 -18.46
N GLY A 176 -3.24 -4.06 -19.01
CA GLY A 176 -2.53 -3.61 -20.21
C GLY A 176 -3.42 -3.53 -21.45
N MET A 177 -4.37 -4.48 -21.60
CA MET A 177 -5.37 -4.42 -22.66
C MET A 177 -6.28 -3.19 -22.50
N LEU A 178 -6.75 -2.91 -21.27
CA LEU A 178 -7.58 -1.74 -20.99
C LEU A 178 -6.85 -0.43 -21.31
N GLY A 179 -5.53 -0.39 -21.14
CA GLY A 179 -4.73 0.78 -21.45
C GLY A 179 -4.68 1.15 -22.93
N GLY A 180 -4.90 0.19 -23.83
CA GLY A 180 -5.03 0.45 -25.27
C GLY A 180 -6.40 0.96 -25.68
N ILE A 181 -7.41 0.83 -24.81
CA ILE A 181 -8.83 1.12 -25.11
C ILE A 181 -9.32 2.34 -24.33
N ILE A 182 -8.77 2.60 -23.13
CA ILE A 182 -9.25 3.59 -22.17
C ILE A 182 -8.11 4.50 -21.72
N SER A 183 -8.14 5.77 -22.14
CA SER A 183 -7.31 6.82 -21.55
C SER A 183 -7.95 7.32 -20.25
N PHE A 184 -7.60 6.69 -19.12
CA PHE A 184 -8.05 7.19 -17.81
C PHE A 184 -7.49 8.59 -17.56
N SER A 185 -8.37 9.54 -17.23
CA SER A 185 -7.99 10.88 -16.74
C SER A 185 -7.15 10.76 -15.45
N GLY A 186 -6.34 11.78 -15.16
CA GLY A 186 -5.60 11.86 -13.89
C GLY A 186 -6.52 11.68 -12.68
N SER A 187 -7.70 12.30 -12.70
CA SER A 187 -8.72 12.20 -11.66
C SER A 187 -9.25 10.79 -11.43
N ALA A 188 -9.45 10.00 -12.47
CA ALA A 188 -9.90 8.61 -12.33
C ALA A 188 -8.81 7.72 -11.71
N LYS A 189 -7.55 7.91 -12.12
CA LYS A 189 -6.39 7.22 -11.51
C LYS A 189 -6.23 7.62 -10.04
N GLY A 190 -6.39 8.90 -9.74
CA GLY A 190 -6.34 9.44 -8.38
C GLY A 190 -7.43 8.86 -7.48
N LEU A 191 -8.67 8.78 -7.94
CA LEU A 191 -9.78 8.19 -7.18
C LEU A 191 -9.52 6.71 -6.82
N VAL A 192 -9.04 5.92 -7.79
CA VAL A 192 -8.69 4.52 -7.53
C VAL A 192 -7.57 4.43 -6.47
N ALA A 193 -6.58 5.32 -6.54
CA ALA A 193 -5.51 5.38 -5.57
C ALA A 193 -5.99 5.82 -4.15
N ILE A 194 -6.90 6.78 -4.06
CA ILE A 194 -7.48 7.18 -2.79
C ILE A 194 -8.28 6.03 -2.18
N MET A 195 -9.17 5.40 -2.95
CA MET A 195 -10.00 4.29 -2.47
C MET A 195 -9.16 3.12 -1.95
N ALA A 196 -8.13 2.72 -2.69
CA ALA A 196 -7.27 1.61 -2.29
C ALA A 196 -6.34 2.00 -1.13
N GLY A 197 -5.89 3.25 -1.04
CA GLY A 197 -5.12 3.76 0.11
C GLY A 197 -5.93 3.74 1.40
N VAL A 198 -7.17 4.26 1.36
CA VAL A 198 -8.12 4.21 2.49
C VAL A 198 -8.38 2.76 2.92
N PHE A 199 -8.60 1.86 1.97
CA PHE A 199 -8.78 0.44 2.27
C PHE A 199 -7.55 -0.18 2.96
N MET A 200 -6.32 0.16 2.53
CA MET A 200 -5.09 -0.30 3.20
C MET A 200 -4.96 0.26 4.62
N VAL A 201 -5.30 1.54 4.85
CA VAL A 201 -5.30 2.13 6.20
C VAL A 201 -6.28 1.39 7.11
N VAL A 202 -7.51 1.14 6.64
CA VAL A 202 -8.52 0.38 7.39
C VAL A 202 -8.03 -1.04 7.69
N MET A 203 -7.38 -1.71 6.71
CA MET A 203 -6.81 -3.03 6.91
C MET A 203 -5.69 -3.02 7.95
N GLY A 204 -4.77 -2.06 7.90
CA GLY A 204 -3.69 -1.89 8.87
C GLY A 204 -4.21 -1.64 10.29
N LEU A 205 -5.21 -0.77 10.44
CA LEU A 205 -5.89 -0.51 11.72
C LEU A 205 -6.57 -1.78 12.27
N ASN A 206 -7.18 -2.59 11.40
CA ASN A 206 -7.79 -3.87 11.76
C ASN A 206 -6.75 -4.88 12.25
N MET A 207 -5.59 -4.97 11.58
CA MET A 207 -4.48 -5.84 11.98
C MET A 207 -3.88 -5.45 13.34
N LEU A 208 -3.84 -4.16 13.68
CA LEU A 208 -3.43 -3.69 15.01
C LEU A 208 -4.53 -3.89 16.08
N ASN A 209 -5.75 -4.19 15.66
CA ASN A 209 -6.89 -4.50 16.52
C ASN A 209 -7.24 -3.36 17.52
N ILE A 210 -6.95 -2.11 17.14
CA ILE A 210 -7.09 -0.92 18.01
C ILE A 210 -8.56 -0.62 18.29
N PHE A 211 -9.41 -0.70 17.26
CA PHE A 211 -10.84 -0.46 17.38
C PHE A 211 -11.63 -1.70 16.95
N PRO A 212 -12.27 -2.42 17.89
CA PRO A 212 -13.04 -3.63 17.60
C PRO A 212 -14.20 -3.42 16.61
N TRP A 213 -14.71 -2.19 16.49
CA TRP A 213 -15.81 -1.86 15.58
C TRP A 213 -15.42 -1.98 14.09
N PHE A 214 -14.17 -1.71 13.70
CA PHE A 214 -13.71 -1.88 12.30
C PHE A 214 -13.74 -3.34 11.82
N ARG A 215 -13.86 -4.32 12.72
CA ARG A 215 -14.02 -5.72 12.32
C ARG A 215 -15.33 -6.00 11.60
N LYS A 216 -16.36 -5.16 11.78
CA LYS A 216 -17.64 -5.28 11.06
C LYS A 216 -17.56 -4.86 9.58
N ILE A 217 -16.54 -4.09 9.20
CA ILE A 217 -16.36 -3.56 7.84
C ILE A 217 -15.63 -4.56 6.93
N ASN A 218 -15.11 -5.67 7.49
CA ASN A 218 -14.43 -6.69 6.69
C ASN A 218 -15.40 -7.41 5.74
N ILE A 219 -15.11 -7.31 4.44
CA ILE A 219 -15.81 -8.07 3.40
C ILE A 219 -15.53 -9.55 3.63
N ARG A 220 -16.53 -10.30 4.11
CA ARG A 220 -16.44 -11.75 4.23
C ARG A 220 -16.22 -12.36 2.85
N MET A 221 -15.21 -13.23 2.73
CA MET A 221 -15.02 -14.01 1.52
C MET A 221 -16.32 -14.75 1.18
N PRO A 222 -16.82 -14.65 -0.07
CA PRO A 222 -18.01 -15.38 -0.48
C PRO A 222 -17.83 -16.89 -0.21
N LYS A 223 -18.91 -17.57 0.21
CA LYS A 223 -18.89 -18.98 0.62
C LYS A 223 -18.25 -19.91 -0.43
N ILE A 224 -18.35 -19.54 -1.71
CA ILE A 224 -17.77 -20.27 -2.85
C ILE A 224 -16.24 -20.33 -2.75
N PHE A 225 -15.58 -19.19 -2.52
CA PHE A 225 -14.13 -19.12 -2.35
C PHE A 225 -13.68 -19.74 -1.03
N ALA A 226 -14.46 -19.52 0.04
CA ALA A 226 -14.18 -20.08 1.35
C ALA A 226 -14.23 -21.63 1.35
N ASN A 227 -15.10 -22.25 0.55
CA ASN A 227 -15.14 -23.71 0.42
C ASN A 227 -13.98 -24.23 -0.42
N LYS A 228 -13.52 -23.49 -1.44
CA LYS A 228 -12.40 -23.88 -2.30
C LYS A 228 -11.04 -23.77 -1.61
N ILE A 229 -10.84 -22.71 -0.84
CA ILE A 229 -9.62 -22.47 -0.04
C ILE A 229 -9.48 -23.51 1.08
N HIS A 230 -10.59 -23.95 1.67
CA HIS A 230 -10.60 -24.87 2.80
C HIS A 230 -10.96 -26.32 2.44
N SER A 231 -11.15 -26.64 1.15
CA SER A 231 -11.37 -28.01 0.69
C SER A 231 -10.18 -28.89 1.06
N SER A 232 -10.42 -30.11 1.53
CA SER A 232 -9.38 -31.04 2.02
C SER A 232 -8.36 -31.48 0.95
N LYS A 233 -8.53 -31.08 -0.30
CA LYS A 233 -7.67 -31.43 -1.44
C LYS A 233 -6.32 -30.70 -1.49
N GLY A 234 -5.97 -29.89 -0.48
CA GLY A 234 -4.61 -29.37 -0.35
C GLY A 234 -4.22 -28.24 -1.33
N HIS A 235 -5.18 -27.60 -1.98
CA HIS A 235 -4.94 -26.48 -2.92
C HIS A 235 -5.21 -25.10 -2.31
N GLY A 236 -5.51 -25.01 -1.01
CA GLY A 236 -5.77 -23.74 -0.31
C GLY A 236 -4.73 -22.64 -0.56
N PRO A 237 -3.42 -22.92 -0.39
CA PRO A 237 -2.37 -21.92 -0.61
C PRO A 237 -2.37 -21.35 -2.03
N PHE A 238 -2.66 -22.17 -3.04
CA PHE A 238 -2.75 -21.75 -4.43
C PHE A 238 -3.89 -20.75 -4.67
N TYR A 239 -5.09 -21.02 -4.13
CA TYR A 239 -6.22 -20.10 -4.24
C TYR A 239 -5.98 -18.79 -3.48
N VAL A 240 -5.33 -18.85 -2.32
CA VAL A 240 -4.94 -17.64 -1.58
C VAL A 240 -3.93 -16.82 -2.39
N GLY A 241 -2.95 -17.48 -3.03
CA GLY A 241 -2.02 -16.83 -3.96
C GLY A 241 -2.75 -16.20 -5.16
N LEU A 242 -3.74 -16.88 -5.72
CA LEU A 242 -4.55 -16.37 -6.83
C LEU A 242 -5.32 -15.10 -6.46
N LEU A 243 -5.83 -15.03 -5.22
CA LEU A 243 -6.51 -13.84 -4.71
C LEU A 243 -5.53 -12.70 -4.36
N ASN A 244 -4.25 -12.98 -4.17
CA ASN A 244 -3.26 -11.97 -3.79
C ASN A 244 -3.04 -10.91 -4.88
N GLY A 245 -3.27 -11.22 -6.16
CA GLY A 245 -3.20 -10.23 -7.25
C GLY A 245 -4.29 -9.17 -7.22
N LEU A 246 -5.36 -9.40 -6.45
CA LEU A 246 -6.43 -8.43 -6.22
C LEU A 246 -6.14 -7.53 -5.01
N MET A 247 -5.04 -7.75 -4.28
CA MET A 247 -4.70 -6.91 -3.14
C MET A 247 -4.19 -5.55 -3.63
N PRO A 248 -4.77 -4.44 -3.18
CA PRO A 248 -4.20 -3.14 -3.44
C PRO A 248 -2.92 -3.00 -2.62
N CYS A 249 -1.74 -3.06 -3.25
CA CYS A 249 -0.50 -2.62 -2.62
C CYS A 249 0.26 -1.69 -3.56
N GLY A 250 0.93 -0.68 -3.00
CA GLY A 250 1.59 0.38 -3.77
C GLY A 250 2.49 -0.13 -4.90
N PRO A 251 3.43 -1.07 -4.64
CA PRO A 251 4.28 -1.61 -5.70
C PRO A 251 3.51 -2.33 -6.81
N LEU A 252 2.47 -3.10 -6.46
CA LEU A 252 1.65 -3.80 -7.45
C LEU A 252 0.85 -2.81 -8.30
N GLN A 253 0.31 -1.75 -7.69
CA GLN A 253 -0.44 -0.71 -8.41
C GLN A 253 0.46 0.11 -9.33
N THR A 254 1.68 0.43 -8.90
CA THR A 254 2.67 1.06 -9.77
C THR A 254 2.94 0.20 -10.99
N MET A 255 3.14 -1.10 -10.80
CA MET A 255 3.31 -2.00 -11.93
C MET A 255 2.03 -2.16 -12.76
N GLN A 256 0.84 -2.08 -12.16
CA GLN A 256 -0.43 -2.14 -12.90
C GLN A 256 -0.61 -0.88 -13.75
N LEU A 257 -0.21 0.29 -13.26
CA LEU A 257 -0.16 1.53 -14.04
C LEU A 257 0.89 1.46 -15.15
N TYR A 258 2.05 0.85 -14.90
CA TYR A 258 3.01 0.55 -15.95
C TYR A 258 2.40 -0.37 -17.02
N ALA A 259 1.78 -1.49 -16.61
CA ALA A 259 1.11 -2.41 -17.52
C ALA A 259 0.01 -1.72 -18.32
N LEU A 260 -0.80 -0.88 -17.68
CA LEU A 260 -1.78 -0.01 -18.34
C LEU A 260 -1.11 0.87 -19.42
N GLY A 261 0.04 1.47 -19.11
CA GLY A 261 0.80 2.27 -20.07
C GLY A 261 1.32 1.51 -21.29
N THR A 262 1.52 0.19 -21.20
CA THR A 262 1.95 -0.62 -22.35
C THR A 262 0.91 -0.75 -23.46
N GLY A 263 -0.38 -0.51 -23.14
CA GLY A 263 -1.48 -0.56 -24.11
C GLY A 263 -1.76 -1.91 -24.77
N SER A 264 -1.10 -2.99 -24.33
CA SER A 264 -1.22 -4.32 -24.92
C SER A 264 -1.38 -5.39 -23.84
N PHE A 265 -2.26 -6.37 -24.09
CA PHE A 265 -2.44 -7.52 -23.20
C PHE A 265 -1.13 -8.28 -22.99
N ILE A 266 -0.39 -8.54 -24.07
CA ILE A 266 0.82 -9.36 -24.03
C ILE A 266 1.93 -8.60 -23.31
N ALA A 267 2.15 -7.33 -23.64
CA ALA A 267 3.17 -6.51 -22.99
C ALA A 267 2.89 -6.37 -21.49
N GLY A 268 1.65 -6.03 -21.10
CA GLY A 268 1.24 -5.94 -19.70
C GLY A 268 1.38 -7.27 -18.94
N ALA A 269 0.99 -8.40 -19.56
CA ALA A 269 1.13 -9.72 -18.97
C ALA A 269 2.60 -10.11 -18.77
N THR A 270 3.44 -9.95 -19.79
CA THR A 270 4.88 -10.28 -19.72
C THR A 270 5.61 -9.42 -18.69
N SER A 271 5.32 -8.11 -18.64
CA SER A 271 5.91 -7.21 -17.64
C SER A 271 5.55 -7.64 -16.22
N MET A 272 4.27 -7.98 -15.96
CA MET A 272 3.84 -8.46 -14.66
C MET A 272 4.36 -9.85 -14.31
N PHE A 273 4.50 -10.72 -15.29
CA PHE A 273 5.08 -12.04 -15.10
C PHE A 273 6.53 -11.93 -14.62
N VAL A 274 7.35 -11.12 -15.31
CA VAL A 274 8.75 -10.94 -14.97
C VAL A 274 8.92 -10.24 -13.61
N PHE A 275 8.13 -9.19 -13.34
CA PHE A 275 8.06 -8.56 -12.04
C PHE A 275 7.69 -9.56 -10.94
N SER A 276 6.63 -10.35 -11.15
CA SER A 276 6.20 -11.32 -10.15
C SER A 276 7.23 -12.44 -9.94
N LEU A 277 7.94 -12.89 -10.99
CA LEU A 277 9.04 -13.83 -10.86
C LEU A 277 10.18 -13.28 -10.00
N GLY A 278 10.50 -11.99 -10.14
CA GLY A 278 11.45 -11.32 -9.25
C GLY A 278 11.09 -11.43 -7.77
N THR A 279 9.79 -11.46 -7.45
CA THR A 279 9.32 -11.56 -6.06
C THR A 279 9.40 -12.97 -5.45
N VAL A 280 9.52 -14.01 -6.28
CA VAL A 280 9.43 -15.41 -5.84
C VAL A 280 10.62 -15.86 -4.96
N PRO A 281 11.90 -15.59 -5.30
CA PRO A 281 13.04 -16.13 -4.55
C PRO A 281 13.00 -15.79 -3.05
N LEU A 282 12.78 -14.51 -2.73
CA LEU A 282 12.74 -14.03 -1.35
C LEU A 282 11.46 -14.47 -0.62
N MET A 283 10.30 -14.46 -1.28
CA MET A 283 9.06 -14.97 -0.67
C MET A 283 9.09 -16.47 -0.39
N PHE A 284 9.64 -17.25 -1.34
CA PHE A 284 9.81 -18.68 -1.19
C PHE A 284 10.82 -19.00 -0.08
N GLY A 285 11.95 -18.29 -0.04
CA GLY A 285 12.96 -18.39 1.02
C GLY A 285 12.38 -18.06 2.40
N PHE A 286 11.59 -17.00 2.51
CA PHE A 286 10.88 -16.66 3.75
C PHE A 286 9.91 -17.77 4.18
N GLY A 287 9.19 -18.37 3.21
CA GLY A 287 8.35 -19.54 3.44
C GLY A 287 9.13 -20.79 3.90
N ALA A 288 10.40 -20.95 3.50
CA ALA A 288 11.25 -22.05 3.96
C ALA A 288 11.69 -21.85 5.42
N ILE A 289 12.14 -20.64 5.74
CA ILE A 289 12.66 -20.26 7.07
C ILE A 289 11.50 -20.16 8.09
N SER A 290 10.26 -19.98 7.63
CA SER A 290 9.03 -19.92 8.43
C SER A 290 8.93 -20.94 9.55
N SER A 291 9.39 -22.16 9.29
CA SER A 291 9.29 -23.29 10.22
C SER A 291 10.25 -23.19 11.42
N ILE A 292 11.25 -22.30 11.34
CA ILE A 292 12.27 -22.05 12.36
C ILE A 292 11.90 -20.78 13.17
N LEU A 293 11.02 -19.93 12.64
CA LEU A 293 10.62 -18.68 13.29
C LEU A 293 9.75 -18.95 14.53
N SER A 294 10.11 -18.34 15.65
CA SER A 294 9.34 -18.46 16.89
C SER A 294 7.98 -17.77 16.76
N LYS A 295 6.96 -18.32 17.43
CA LYS A 295 5.60 -17.75 17.45
C LYS A 295 5.56 -16.29 17.94
N ARG A 296 6.45 -15.93 18.88
CA ARG A 296 6.59 -14.55 19.38
C ARG A 296 7.09 -13.61 18.29
N PHE A 297 8.06 -14.06 17.49
CA PHE A 297 8.55 -13.30 16.35
C PHE A 297 7.44 -13.08 15.30
N THR A 298 6.68 -14.11 14.94
CA THR A 298 5.57 -13.98 13.98
C THR A 298 4.51 -12.98 14.46
N GLN A 299 4.18 -12.98 15.75
CA GLN A 299 3.20 -12.03 16.30
C GLN A 299 3.71 -10.58 16.32
N ASN A 300 4.98 -10.36 16.66
CA ASN A 300 5.58 -9.01 16.61
C ASN A 300 5.73 -8.52 15.17
N MET A 301 6.14 -9.41 14.26
CA MET A 301 6.22 -9.13 12.84
C MET A 301 4.88 -8.65 12.29
N LEU A 302 3.76 -9.34 12.59
CA LEU A 302 2.43 -8.93 12.12
C LEU A 302 2.03 -7.51 12.59
N LYS A 303 2.48 -7.08 13.78
CA LYS A 303 2.25 -5.71 14.26
C LYS A 303 3.06 -4.69 13.45
N VAL A 304 4.34 -5.00 13.20
CA VAL A 304 5.21 -4.16 12.34
C VAL A 304 4.63 -4.08 10.92
N SER A 305 4.17 -5.20 10.37
CA SER A 305 3.48 -5.27 9.08
C SER A 305 2.27 -4.34 9.04
N ALA A 306 1.46 -4.33 10.10
CA ALA A 306 0.26 -3.51 10.17
C ALA A 306 0.56 -2.00 10.17
N VAL A 307 1.61 -1.58 10.89
CA VAL A 307 2.10 -0.19 10.87
C VAL A 307 2.61 0.18 9.48
N LEU A 308 3.42 -0.69 8.86
CA LEU A 308 3.95 -0.45 7.52
C LEU A 308 2.82 -0.33 6.46
N VAL A 309 1.83 -1.21 6.52
CA VAL A 309 0.65 -1.17 5.63
C VAL A 309 -0.13 0.12 5.80
N MET A 310 -0.27 0.62 7.03
CA MET A 310 -0.95 1.88 7.30
C MET A 310 -0.20 3.08 6.71
N ILE A 311 1.13 3.14 6.92
CA ILE A 311 1.99 4.20 6.34
C ILE A 311 1.87 4.20 4.81
N LEU A 312 1.97 3.04 4.18
CA LEU A 312 1.82 2.92 2.74
C LEU A 312 0.41 3.28 2.26
N GLY A 313 -0.61 3.02 3.09
CA GLY A 313 -1.98 3.46 2.84
C GLY A 313 -2.10 4.98 2.77
N ILE A 314 -1.47 5.67 3.72
CA ILE A 314 -1.44 7.14 3.77
C ILE A 314 -0.70 7.70 2.55
N ILE A 315 0.50 7.18 2.25
CA ILE A 315 1.27 7.59 1.05
C ILE A 315 0.45 7.38 -0.23
N MET A 316 -0.31 6.29 -0.30
CA MET A 316 -1.16 5.98 -1.45
C MET A 316 -2.35 6.95 -1.59
N VAL A 317 -2.95 7.37 -0.46
CA VAL A 317 -4.00 8.41 -0.46
C VAL A 317 -3.44 9.74 -0.96
N ASP A 318 -2.29 10.16 -0.44
CA ASP A 318 -1.60 11.39 -0.85
C ASP A 318 -1.29 11.40 -2.36
N ARG A 319 -0.69 10.32 -2.86
CA ARG A 319 -0.48 10.11 -4.30
C ARG A 319 -1.77 10.20 -5.11
N GLY A 320 -2.87 9.65 -4.59
CA GLY A 320 -4.16 9.69 -5.26
C GLY A 320 -4.75 11.10 -5.32
N LEU A 321 -4.62 11.88 -4.26
CA LEU A 321 -5.02 13.29 -4.22
C LEU A 321 -4.24 14.12 -5.24
N ASN A 322 -2.93 13.92 -5.34
CA ASN A 322 -2.06 14.57 -6.32
C ASN A 322 -2.48 14.26 -7.76
N LEU A 323 -2.75 12.99 -8.08
CA LEU A 323 -3.22 12.58 -9.40
C LEU A 323 -4.60 13.17 -9.73
N SER A 324 -5.43 13.42 -8.72
CA SER A 324 -6.73 14.09 -8.84
C SER A 324 -6.63 15.62 -8.95
N GLY A 325 -5.45 16.21 -8.75
CA GLY A 325 -5.25 17.66 -8.76
C GLY A 325 -5.75 18.36 -7.48
N LEU A 326 -5.99 17.60 -6.41
CA LEU A 326 -6.34 18.14 -5.08
C LEU A 326 -5.08 18.15 -4.22
N ASP A 327 -4.67 19.34 -3.76
CA ASP A 327 -3.52 19.49 -2.87
C ASP A 327 -4.00 19.42 -1.41
N LEU A 328 -3.92 18.24 -0.81
CA LEU A 328 -4.01 18.07 0.64
C LEU A 328 -2.72 17.37 1.05
N ALA A 329 -1.75 18.12 1.57
CA ALA A 329 -0.50 17.56 2.07
C ALA A 329 -0.76 16.71 3.32
N ILE A 330 -0.88 15.39 3.14
CA ILE A 330 -1.13 14.44 4.25
C ILE A 330 0.15 13.64 4.57
N ALA A 331 1.07 13.50 3.61
CA ALA A 331 2.38 12.86 3.79
C ALA A 331 3.52 13.88 3.80
N ALA A 332 4.65 13.48 4.42
CA ALA A 332 5.80 14.32 4.80
C ALA A 332 6.13 15.44 3.80
N PRO A 333 6.50 16.65 4.29
CA PRO A 333 6.84 17.77 3.43
C PRO A 333 8.01 17.40 2.54
N GLN A 334 7.80 17.39 1.23
CA GLN A 334 8.92 17.54 0.30
C GLN A 334 9.27 19.02 0.29
N GLU A 335 10.55 19.32 0.49
CA GLU A 335 11.07 20.68 0.34
C GLU A 335 10.77 21.16 -1.08
N VAL A 336 9.83 22.09 -1.20
CA VAL A 336 9.61 22.82 -2.45
C VAL A 336 10.78 23.78 -2.56
N SER A 337 11.65 23.58 -3.55
CA SER A 337 12.79 24.46 -3.77
C SER A 337 12.28 25.86 -4.17
N SER A 338 12.18 26.74 -3.17
CA SER A 338 11.75 28.13 -3.28
C SER A 338 12.90 28.97 -3.84
N ARG A 339 13.07 28.97 -5.16
CA ARG A 339 13.76 30.06 -5.86
C ARG A 339 12.72 30.94 -6.53
N SER A 340 12.66 32.19 -6.06
CA SER A 340 11.80 33.30 -6.49
C SER A 340 11.95 33.75 -7.96
N ASP A 341 12.63 32.98 -8.82
CA ASP A 341 13.05 33.43 -10.15
C ASP A 341 12.06 33.10 -11.28
N ASN A 342 10.97 32.37 -11.01
CA ASN A 342 10.08 31.86 -12.06
C ASN A 342 8.72 32.61 -12.14
N ILE A 343 8.74 33.94 -12.02
CA ILE A 343 7.56 34.77 -12.25
C ILE A 343 7.41 35.04 -13.75
N ALA A 344 6.20 34.87 -14.28
CA ALA A 344 5.92 35.09 -15.70
C ALA A 344 6.12 36.54 -16.13
N LYS A 345 6.72 36.73 -17.30
CA LYS A 345 6.82 38.04 -17.96
C LYS A 345 5.71 38.17 -18.99
N VAL A 346 4.90 39.23 -18.90
CA VAL A 346 3.79 39.49 -19.82
C VAL A 346 4.27 40.37 -20.96
N GLU A 347 4.27 39.85 -22.18
CA GLU A 347 4.60 40.56 -23.42
C GLU A 347 3.50 40.28 -24.45
N GLU A 348 3.00 41.31 -25.15
CA GLU A 348 2.03 41.15 -26.25
C GLU A 348 0.78 40.30 -25.91
N ASN A 349 0.26 40.42 -24.69
CA ASN A 349 -0.90 39.68 -24.20
C ASN A 349 -0.68 38.15 -24.08
N VAL A 350 0.58 37.72 -24.00
CA VAL A 350 1.02 36.35 -23.70
C VAL A 350 2.01 36.41 -22.54
N GLN A 351 1.97 35.44 -21.64
CA GLN A 351 2.89 35.36 -20.52
C GLN A 351 3.93 34.26 -20.74
N TYR A 352 5.21 34.63 -20.68
CA TYR A 352 6.34 33.74 -20.91
C TYR A 352 6.99 33.36 -19.58
N VAL A 353 7.17 32.06 -19.39
CA VAL A 353 7.88 31.49 -18.24
C VAL A 353 8.94 30.54 -18.78
N SER A 354 10.17 30.64 -18.27
CA SER A 354 11.24 29.71 -18.59
C SER A 354 11.79 29.10 -17.32
N THR A 355 11.80 27.78 -17.25
CA THR A 355 12.33 27.02 -16.11
C THR A 355 13.36 26.02 -16.57
N THR A 356 14.42 25.83 -15.78
CA THR A 356 15.37 24.74 -15.95
C THR A 356 15.06 23.61 -14.98
N MET A 357 15.10 22.36 -15.43
CA MET A 357 15.09 21.21 -14.53
C MET A 357 16.50 21.03 -13.96
N ASP A 358 16.60 20.86 -12.64
CA ASP A 358 17.84 20.57 -11.93
C ASP A 358 17.55 19.46 -10.93
N GLY A 359 18.39 18.41 -10.90
CA GLY A 359 18.22 17.26 -10.00
C GLY A 359 16.98 16.39 -10.24
N GLY A 360 16.25 16.63 -11.34
CA GLY A 360 15.02 15.92 -11.67
C GLY A 360 13.76 16.40 -10.94
N ASP A 361 13.85 17.49 -10.18
CA ASP A 361 12.74 18.12 -9.46
C ASP A 361 11.94 19.11 -10.33
N TYR A 362 10.74 19.42 -9.87
CA TYR A 362 9.82 20.35 -10.54
C TYR A 362 9.84 21.74 -9.89
N THR A 363 9.90 22.76 -10.73
CA THR A 363 10.07 24.16 -10.32
C THR A 363 8.75 24.89 -10.14
N HIS A 364 8.61 25.60 -9.03
CA HIS A 364 7.44 26.45 -8.83
C HIS A 364 7.43 27.58 -9.86
N ILE A 365 6.25 27.94 -10.38
CA ILE A 365 6.07 29.10 -11.29
C ILE A 365 4.88 29.95 -10.87
N VAL A 366 4.95 31.26 -11.12
CA VAL A 366 3.87 32.21 -10.85
C VAL A 366 3.37 32.82 -12.15
N VAL A 367 2.06 32.74 -12.39
CA VAL A 367 1.40 33.20 -13.62
C VAL A 367 0.16 34.05 -13.32
N GLN A 368 -0.27 34.87 -14.26
CA GLN A 368 -1.44 35.73 -14.14
C GLN A 368 -2.71 35.08 -14.69
N LYS A 369 -3.83 35.25 -13.98
CA LYS A 369 -5.16 34.86 -14.45
C LYS A 369 -5.55 35.58 -15.74
N GLY A 370 -6.18 34.86 -16.65
CA GLY A 370 -6.81 35.37 -17.87
C GLY A 370 -5.86 35.62 -19.05
N ILE A 371 -4.56 35.34 -18.89
CA ILE A 371 -3.54 35.56 -19.94
C ILE A 371 -2.99 34.20 -20.41
N PRO A 372 -2.89 33.93 -21.72
CA PRO A 372 -2.28 32.70 -22.25
C PRO A 372 -0.82 32.55 -21.80
N VAL A 373 -0.49 31.41 -21.18
CA VAL A 373 0.86 31.04 -20.76
C VAL A 373 1.57 30.28 -21.86
N LYS A 374 2.81 30.68 -22.15
CA LYS A 374 3.81 29.89 -22.86
C LYS A 374 4.96 29.56 -21.93
N TRP A 375 4.95 28.34 -21.42
CA TRP A 375 5.95 27.85 -20.47
C TRP A 375 6.98 26.97 -21.18
N THR A 376 8.24 27.34 -21.12
CA THR A 376 9.37 26.58 -21.65
C THR A 376 10.13 25.90 -20.53
N ILE A 377 10.19 24.57 -20.57
CA ILE A 377 10.99 23.75 -19.67
C ILE A 377 12.23 23.28 -20.41
N THR A 378 13.40 23.71 -19.95
CA THR A 378 14.70 23.23 -20.45
C THR A 378 15.19 22.11 -19.55
N ALA A 379 15.45 20.94 -20.13
CA ALA A 379 15.95 19.78 -19.40
C ALA A 379 17.11 19.13 -20.18
N THR A 380 18.15 18.69 -19.47
CA THR A 380 19.21 17.88 -20.05
C THR A 380 18.82 16.39 -20.05
N SER A 381 19.61 15.55 -20.72
CA SER A 381 19.40 14.10 -20.69
C SER A 381 19.55 13.50 -19.28
N ASP A 382 20.34 14.13 -18.41
CA ASP A 382 20.61 13.66 -17.05
C ASP A 382 19.49 14.07 -16.08
N ASP A 383 18.77 15.16 -16.38
CA ASP A 383 17.63 15.64 -15.58
C ASP A 383 16.35 14.83 -15.81
N LEU A 384 16.25 14.13 -16.94
CA LEU A 384 15.04 13.42 -17.35
C LEU A 384 15.12 11.95 -17.01
N ASN A 385 14.15 11.48 -16.22
CA ASN A 385 14.12 10.10 -15.74
C ASN A 385 12.70 9.52 -15.73
N GLY A 386 12.56 8.25 -15.34
CA GLY A 386 11.26 7.58 -15.30
C GLY A 386 10.27 8.16 -14.27
N CYS A 387 10.80 8.82 -13.24
CA CYS A 387 10.03 9.35 -12.12
C CYS A 387 9.47 10.75 -12.38
N ASN A 388 10.05 11.51 -13.31
CA ASN A 388 9.63 12.88 -13.64
C ASN A 388 9.15 13.09 -15.10
N ASN A 389 9.12 12.03 -15.92
CA ASN A 389 8.70 12.10 -17.32
C ASN A 389 7.78 10.90 -17.70
N PRO A 390 6.60 11.11 -18.31
CA PRO A 390 5.99 12.38 -18.68
C PRO A 390 5.44 13.16 -17.50
N MET A 391 5.37 14.48 -17.68
CA MET A 391 4.75 15.42 -16.76
C MET A 391 3.26 15.58 -17.10
N THR A 392 2.43 15.77 -16.09
CA THR A 392 0.98 15.97 -16.23
C THR A 392 0.52 17.20 -15.46
N ILE A 393 -0.40 17.96 -16.06
CA ILE A 393 -1.13 19.06 -15.41
C ILE A 393 -2.61 18.65 -15.37
N PRO A 394 -3.08 18.00 -14.29
CA PRO A 394 -4.41 17.40 -14.25
C PRO A 394 -5.56 18.37 -14.51
N LYS A 395 -5.48 19.62 -14.01
CA LYS A 395 -6.53 20.65 -14.19
C LYS A 395 -6.83 20.93 -15.66
N TYR A 396 -5.81 20.86 -16.52
CA TYR A 396 -5.93 21.11 -17.96
C TYR A 396 -5.91 19.85 -18.81
N ASN A 397 -5.84 18.66 -18.19
CA ASN A 397 -5.68 17.37 -18.88
C ASN A 397 -4.49 17.35 -19.85
N ILE A 398 -3.42 18.09 -19.53
CA ILE A 398 -2.20 18.15 -20.34
C ILE A 398 -1.25 17.06 -19.88
N VAL A 399 -0.78 16.22 -20.81
CA VAL A 399 0.30 15.25 -20.58
C VAL A 399 1.44 15.59 -21.54
N LYS A 400 2.56 16.09 -20.99
CA LYS A 400 3.74 16.48 -21.76
C LYS A 400 4.86 15.47 -21.53
N LYS A 401 5.26 14.76 -22.59
CA LYS A 401 6.52 14.01 -22.61
C LYS A 401 7.66 15.00 -22.80
N LEU A 402 8.58 15.04 -21.84
CA LEU A 402 9.75 15.89 -21.87
C LEU A 402 10.85 15.21 -22.70
N VAL A 403 11.55 15.99 -23.52
CA VAL A 403 12.72 15.56 -24.29
C VAL A 403 13.93 16.43 -23.93
N PRO A 404 15.16 15.93 -24.06
CA PRO A 404 16.34 16.78 -23.86
C PRO A 404 16.28 18.02 -24.76
N GLY A 405 16.54 19.20 -24.18
CA GLY A 405 16.34 20.50 -24.82
C GLY A 405 15.10 21.23 -24.33
N GLU A 406 14.49 22.05 -25.21
CA GLU A 406 13.35 22.90 -24.87
C GLU A 406 12.02 22.20 -25.05
N ASN A 407 11.15 22.30 -24.04
CA ASN A 407 9.82 21.72 -24.04
C ASN A 407 8.79 22.81 -23.77
N ILE A 408 7.97 23.12 -24.78
CA ILE A 408 6.96 24.17 -24.69
C ILE A 408 5.61 23.59 -24.24
N ILE A 409 4.97 24.25 -23.28
CA ILE A 409 3.65 23.94 -22.74
C ILE A 409 2.82 25.22 -22.79
N GLU A 410 1.60 25.12 -23.32
CA GLU A 410 0.70 26.24 -23.49
C GLU A 410 -0.62 25.95 -22.78
N PHE A 411 -1.08 26.89 -21.95
CA PHE A 411 -2.35 26.81 -21.24
C PHE A 411 -2.83 28.21 -20.84
N THR A 412 -4.12 28.36 -20.52
CA THR A 412 -4.67 29.65 -20.06
C THR A 412 -5.35 29.45 -18.69
N PRO A 413 -4.86 30.09 -17.61
CA PRO A 413 -5.50 29.99 -16.32
C PRO A 413 -6.69 30.93 -16.20
N GLU A 414 -7.88 30.38 -15.92
CA GLU A 414 -9.13 31.15 -15.83
C GLU A 414 -9.45 31.61 -14.40
N GLU A 415 -8.81 31.02 -13.40
CA GLU A 415 -9.09 31.24 -11.98
C GLU A 415 -7.80 31.42 -11.19
N GLU A 416 -7.85 32.27 -10.17
CA GLU A 416 -6.76 32.43 -9.20
C GLU A 416 -6.66 31.20 -8.29
N GLY A 417 -5.46 30.98 -7.75
CA GLY A 417 -5.16 29.87 -6.84
C GLY A 417 -4.04 28.97 -7.36
N ASN A 418 -3.81 27.87 -6.65
CA ASN A 418 -2.71 26.95 -6.95
C ASN A 418 -3.17 25.82 -7.85
N ILE A 419 -2.40 25.58 -8.92
CA ILE A 419 -2.62 24.47 -9.82
C ILE A 419 -1.47 23.48 -9.65
N VAL A 420 -1.80 22.29 -9.17
CA VAL A 420 -0.81 21.20 -9.02
C VAL A 420 -0.46 20.64 -10.39
N TYR A 421 0.83 20.44 -10.61
CA TYR A 421 1.33 19.60 -11.68
C TYR A 421 2.30 18.56 -11.12
N THR A 422 2.34 17.40 -11.75
CA THR A 422 3.02 16.23 -11.19
C THR A 422 3.51 15.31 -12.29
N CYS A 423 4.32 14.32 -11.96
CA CYS A 423 4.73 13.30 -12.91
C CYS A 423 3.56 12.37 -13.18
N TRP A 424 3.63 11.57 -14.25
CA TRP A 424 2.59 10.60 -14.60
C TRP A 424 2.23 9.63 -13.47
N MET A 425 3.11 9.49 -12.47
CA MET A 425 2.89 8.69 -11.27
C MET A 425 2.34 9.48 -10.08
N GLY A 426 2.35 10.80 -10.03
CA GLY A 426 1.87 11.55 -8.86
C GLY A 426 2.87 11.66 -7.70
N MET A 427 4.15 11.33 -7.92
CA MET A 427 5.19 11.23 -6.86
C MET A 427 6.05 12.50 -6.76
N VAL A 428 6.50 13.03 -7.89
CA VAL A 428 7.19 14.33 -7.97
C VAL A 428 6.13 15.37 -8.32
N ARG A 429 6.03 16.45 -7.55
CA ARG A 429 4.99 17.48 -7.74
C ARG A 429 5.54 18.87 -7.51
N SER A 430 4.90 19.84 -8.13
CA SER A 430 5.08 21.26 -7.83
C SER A 430 3.79 22.01 -8.21
N THR A 431 3.78 23.32 -8.00
CA THR A 431 2.59 24.16 -8.15
C THR A 431 2.83 25.30 -9.13
N ILE A 432 1.76 25.66 -9.83
CA ILE A 432 1.64 26.88 -10.64
C ILE A 432 0.74 27.81 -9.83
N LYS A 433 1.29 28.88 -9.26
CA LYS A 433 0.52 29.89 -8.53
C LYS A 433 -0.11 30.86 -9.51
N VAL A 434 -1.43 30.91 -9.57
CA VAL A 434 -2.17 31.87 -10.40
C VAL A 434 -2.58 33.07 -9.55
N VAL A 435 -2.07 34.23 -9.89
CA VAL A 435 -2.35 35.51 -9.22
C VAL A 435 -3.18 36.45 -10.10
N GLY A 436 -3.81 37.46 -9.50
CA GLY A 436 -4.55 38.48 -10.24
C GLY A 436 -3.66 39.40 -11.08
N ASP A 437 -2.45 39.72 -10.60
CA ASP A 437 -1.47 40.58 -11.29
C ASP A 437 -0.04 40.18 -10.90
N VAL A 438 0.76 39.70 -11.87
CA VAL A 438 2.13 39.25 -11.60
C VAL A 438 3.08 40.38 -11.21
N ASN A 439 2.74 41.64 -11.52
CA ASN A 439 3.58 42.80 -11.18
C ASN A 439 3.37 43.31 -9.75
N LYS A 440 2.36 42.80 -9.05
CA LYS A 440 2.01 43.15 -7.66
C LYS A 440 2.33 42.04 -6.67
N VAL A 441 3.01 40.98 -7.12
CA VAL A 441 3.37 39.86 -6.27
C VAL A 441 4.55 40.28 -5.39
N ASP A 442 4.29 40.44 -4.09
CA ASP A 442 5.35 40.65 -3.12
C ASP A 442 6.15 39.34 -2.97
N ILE A 443 7.45 39.43 -3.21
CA ILE A 443 8.36 38.28 -3.32
C ILE A 443 8.41 37.52 -1.96
N TRP A 444 8.15 38.22 -0.85
CA TRP A 444 8.16 37.70 0.52
C TRP A 444 6.83 37.03 0.95
N GLU A 445 5.67 37.49 0.46
CA GLU A 445 4.36 36.83 0.73
C GLU A 445 4.23 35.49 -0.01
N THR A 446 4.92 35.37 -1.15
CA THR A 446 4.92 34.15 -1.95
C THR A 446 5.74 33.03 -1.30
N GLU A 447 6.77 33.36 -0.53
CA GLU A 447 7.55 32.40 0.27
C GLU A 447 6.75 31.87 1.47
N GLN A 448 5.98 32.72 2.16
CA GLN A 448 5.20 32.32 3.34
C GLN A 448 3.95 31.48 3.00
N GLU A 449 3.22 31.77 1.91
CA GLU A 449 2.05 30.96 1.52
C GLU A 449 2.42 29.57 0.98
N VAL A 450 3.63 29.41 0.42
CA VAL A 450 4.17 28.10 -0.02
C VAL A 450 4.51 27.23 1.20
N ASP A 451 5.02 27.83 2.27
CA ASP A 451 5.27 27.15 3.55
C ASP A 451 3.98 26.85 4.34
N GLU A 452 2.96 27.71 4.26
CA GLU A 452 1.71 27.56 5.02
C GLU A 452 0.82 26.41 4.49
N TYR A 453 0.86 26.15 3.18
CA TYR A 453 0.25 24.94 2.58
C TYR A 453 1.12 23.67 2.75
N GLY A 454 2.40 23.82 3.07
CA GLY A 454 3.29 22.76 3.55
C GLY A 454 3.22 22.50 5.06
N THR A 455 2.58 23.38 5.83
CA THR A 455 2.47 23.29 7.29
C THR A 455 1.01 23.21 7.75
N GLY A 456 0.38 22.06 7.46
CA GLY A 456 -0.87 21.68 8.12
C GLY A 456 -0.67 21.39 9.62
N ALA A 457 -0.82 22.43 10.45
CA ALA A 457 -1.18 22.41 11.87
C ALA A 457 -0.56 21.33 12.78
N GLY A 458 0.61 21.63 13.35
CA GLY A 458 1.17 20.95 14.53
C GLY A 458 1.60 21.96 15.58
N LEU A 459 0.78 22.10 16.63
CA LEU A 459 1.02 22.69 17.97
C LEU A 459 2.29 23.56 18.15
N GLY A 460 2.05 24.84 18.44
CA GLY A 460 3.05 25.86 18.70
C GLY A 460 4.18 25.46 19.66
N GLY A 461 5.40 25.70 19.20
CA GLY A 461 6.61 25.69 20.01
C GLY A 461 6.67 26.93 20.91
N CYS A 462 6.23 26.77 22.15
CA CYS A 462 6.60 27.65 23.24
C CYS A 462 7.95 27.16 23.77
N CYS A 463 9.05 27.85 23.46
CA CYS A 463 10.28 27.92 24.26
C CYS A 463 11.24 28.95 23.64
N GLY A 464 11.19 30.17 24.18
CA GLY A 464 12.34 31.07 24.20
C GLY A 464 13.20 30.76 25.43
N GLY A 465 14.51 30.95 25.29
CA GLY A 465 15.51 30.75 26.34
C GLY A 465 16.89 30.54 25.74
#